data_AF-A0A376UBK1-F1
#
_entry.id   AF-A0A376UBK1-F1
#
_cell.length_a   1.000
_cell.length_b   1.000
_cell.length_c   1.000
_cell.angle_alpha   90.00
_cell.angle_beta   90.00
_cell.angle_gamma   90.00
#
_symmetry.space_group_name_H-M   'P 1'
#
loop_
_entity.id
_entity.type
_entity.pdbx_description
1 polymer ?
#
loop_
_entity_poly.entity_id
_entity_poly.type
_entity_poly.pdbx_seq_one_letter_code
_entity_poly.pdbx_strand_id
1 'polypeptide(L)'
;MLTTLIYRSHIRDDEPVKKIEEMVSIANRRNMQSDVTGILLFNGSHFFQLLEGPEEQVKMIYRAICQDPRHYNIVELLCDYAPARRFGKAGMELFDLRLHERDDVLQAVFDKGTSKFQLTYDDRALQFFRTFVLATEQSTYFEIPAEDSWLFYR
;
A
#
# COMPACT_ATOMS: atom_id res chain seq x y z
N MET A 1 7.57 1.40 19.09
CA MET A 1 6.48 0.42 18.87
C MET A 1 6.48 0.03 17.40
N LEU A 2 6.01 -1.18 17.08
CA LEU A 2 5.84 -1.59 15.69
C LEU A 2 4.48 -1.11 15.19
N THR A 3 4.47 -0.41 14.06
CA THR A 3 3.28 0.20 13.46
C THR A 3 3.11 -0.34 12.06
N THR A 4 1.87 -0.65 11.71
CA THR A 4 1.42 -1.00 10.36
C THR A 4 0.66 0.20 9.81
N LEU A 5 1.09 0.70 8.65
CA LEU A 5 0.41 1.74 7.90
C LEU A 5 0.02 1.21 6.52
N ILE A 6 -1.23 1.38 6.16
CA ILE A 6 -1.78 1.02 4.85
C ILE A 6 -2.31 2.29 4.23
N TYR A 7 -1.89 2.56 3.00
CA TYR A 7 -2.43 3.66 2.22
C TYR A 7 -2.72 3.21 0.79
N ARG A 8 -3.61 3.97 0.15
CA ARG A 8 -3.86 3.92 -1.28
C ARG A 8 -3.56 5.26 -1.92
N SER A 9 -3.19 5.26 -3.19
CA SER A 9 -3.00 6.48 -3.99
C SER A 9 -3.23 6.20 -5.47
N HIS A 10 -3.39 7.25 -6.27
CA HIS A 10 -3.56 7.16 -7.72
C HIS A 10 -2.28 7.54 -8.45
N ILE A 11 -1.85 6.73 -9.42
CA ILE A 11 -0.78 7.13 -10.33
C ILE A 11 -1.28 8.22 -11.27
N ARG A 12 -0.43 9.18 -11.63
CA ARG A 12 -0.73 10.11 -12.72
C ARG A 12 -0.50 9.43 -14.07
N ASP A 13 -1.43 9.60 -15.02
CA ASP A 13 -1.40 8.98 -16.36
C ASP A 13 -0.11 9.25 -17.18
N ASP A 14 0.65 10.28 -16.81
CA ASP A 14 1.89 10.69 -17.50
C ASP A 14 3.13 9.86 -17.11
N GLU A 15 3.03 8.98 -16.09
CA GLU A 15 4.19 8.25 -15.59
C GLU A 15 4.31 6.83 -16.17
N PRO A 16 5.38 6.51 -16.94
CA PRO A 16 5.55 5.20 -17.54
C PRO A 16 5.81 4.12 -16.48
N VAL A 17 5.14 2.98 -16.64
CA VAL A 17 5.25 1.77 -15.80
C VAL A 17 6.69 1.38 -15.46
N LYS A 18 7.64 1.55 -16.39
CA LYS A 18 9.05 1.22 -16.16
C LYS A 18 9.66 1.98 -14.97
N LYS A 19 9.17 3.19 -14.66
CA LYS A 19 9.62 3.95 -13.49
C LYS A 19 9.09 3.39 -12.18
N ILE A 20 8.05 2.55 -12.19
CA ILE A 20 7.51 1.92 -10.97
C ILE A 20 8.52 0.93 -10.40
N GLU A 21 9.17 0.11 -11.23
CA GLU A 21 10.22 -0.81 -10.77
C GLU A 21 11.42 -0.07 -10.18
N GLU A 22 11.83 1.05 -10.80
CA GLU A 22 12.87 1.91 -10.26
C GLU A 22 12.45 2.55 -8.93
N MET A 23 11.21 3.05 -8.84
CA MET A 23 10.63 3.61 -7.63
C MET A 23 10.64 2.58 -6.50
N VAL A 24 10.22 1.35 -6.78
CA VAL A 24 10.23 0.24 -5.81
C VAL A 24 11.65 -0.11 -5.41
N SER A 25 12.60 -0.11 -6.34
CA SER A 25 14.00 -0.39 -6.03
C SER A 25 14.58 0.67 -5.08
N ILE A 26 14.25 1.95 -5.30
CA ILE A 26 14.64 3.06 -4.42
C ILE A 26 13.94 2.94 -3.05
N ALA A 27 12.62 2.67 -3.05
CA ALA A 27 11.84 2.49 -1.84
C ALA A 27 12.37 1.31 -1.02
N ASN A 28 12.66 0.17 -1.65
CA ASN A 28 13.20 -1.02 -1.01
C ASN A 28 14.56 -0.72 -0.35
N ARG A 29 15.46 0.02 -1.02
CA ARG A 29 16.75 0.43 -0.44
C ARG A 29 16.56 1.33 0.78
N ARG A 30 15.65 2.32 0.71
CA ARG A 30 15.34 3.22 1.84
C ARG A 30 14.68 2.48 3.00
N ASN A 31 13.75 1.58 2.70
CA ASN A 31 13.01 0.79 3.67
C ASN A 31 13.95 -0.19 4.40
N MET A 32 14.84 -0.84 3.67
CA MET A 32 15.85 -1.73 4.25
C MET A 32 16.81 -0.99 5.19
N GLN A 33 17.23 0.24 4.85
CA GLN A 33 18.03 1.09 5.74
C GLN A 33 17.25 1.54 6.99
N SER A 34 15.93 1.62 6.89
CA SER A 34 15.05 2.12 7.94
C SER A 34 14.39 1.00 8.76
N ASP A 35 14.77 -0.26 8.51
CA ASP A 35 14.17 -1.46 9.09
C ASP A 35 12.62 -1.50 8.94
N VAL A 36 12.16 -1.05 7.78
CA VAL A 36 10.76 -1.08 7.36
C VAL A 36 10.58 -2.17 6.31
N THR A 37 9.53 -2.95 6.50
CA THR A 37 9.12 -4.06 5.62
C THR A 37 7.76 -3.78 5.03
N GLY A 38 7.39 -4.45 3.95
CA GLY A 38 6.08 -4.21 3.35
C GLY A 38 5.88 -4.79 1.96
N ILE A 39 4.70 -4.50 1.43
CA ILE A 39 4.28 -4.88 0.09
C ILE A 39 3.64 -3.68 -0.61
N LEU A 40 3.85 -3.60 -1.90
CA LEU A 40 3.25 -2.64 -2.81
C LEU A 40 2.50 -3.40 -3.90
N LEU A 41 1.21 -3.12 -4.02
CA LEU A 41 0.37 -3.56 -5.12
C LEU A 41 0.16 -2.42 -6.10
N PHE A 42 0.17 -2.76 -7.38
CA PHE A 42 -0.18 -1.85 -8.45
C PHE A 42 -1.19 -2.51 -9.38
N ASN A 43 -2.32 -1.84 -9.63
CA ASN A 43 -3.37 -2.35 -10.52
C ASN A 43 -3.43 -1.65 -11.88
N GLY A 44 -2.49 -0.74 -12.17
CA GLY A 44 -2.48 0.06 -13.39
C GLY A 44 -2.85 1.52 -13.16
N SER A 45 -3.72 1.80 -12.20
CA SER A 45 -4.20 3.16 -11.89
C SER A 45 -4.01 3.55 -10.43
N HIS A 46 -3.98 2.57 -9.53
CA HIS A 46 -3.87 2.76 -8.09
C HIS A 46 -2.67 2.00 -7.53
N PHE A 47 -2.00 2.64 -6.58
CA PHE A 47 -1.05 2.02 -5.68
C PHE A 47 -1.73 1.69 -4.36
N PHE A 48 -1.47 0.50 -3.85
CA PHE A 48 -1.83 0.11 -2.49
C PHE A 48 -0.58 -0.40 -1.80
N GLN A 49 -0.16 0.28 -0.74
CA GLN A 49 1.08 -0.06 -0.05
C GLN A 49 0.82 -0.29 1.43
N LEU A 50 1.44 -1.34 1.94
CA LEU A 50 1.46 -1.69 3.34
C LEU A 50 2.90 -1.56 3.84
N LEU A 51 3.09 -0.76 4.88
CA LEU A 51 4.35 -0.49 5.55
C LEU A 51 4.29 -1.00 6.98
N GLU A 52 5.30 -1.75 7.40
CA GLU A 52 5.43 -2.26 8.76
C GLU A 52 6.82 -1.96 9.29
N GLY A 53 6.91 -1.34 10.45
CA GLY A 53 8.20 -1.00 11.03
C GLY A 53 8.07 -0.13 12.27
N PRO A 54 9.19 0.44 12.74
CA PRO A 54 9.16 1.40 13.84
C PRO A 54 8.30 2.61 13.45
N GLU A 55 7.41 3.04 14.35
CA GLU A 55 6.46 4.13 14.11
C GLU A 55 7.09 5.38 13.48
N GLU A 56 8.22 5.83 14.02
CA GLU A 56 8.92 7.03 13.51
C GLU A 56 9.37 6.84 12.05
N GLN A 57 9.94 5.67 11.74
CA GLN A 57 10.43 5.35 10.40
C GLN A 57 9.28 5.22 9.40
N VAL A 58 8.18 4.58 9.80
CA VAL A 58 6.97 4.46 8.97
C VAL A 58 6.39 5.83 8.67
N LYS A 59 6.27 6.71 9.68
CA LYS A 59 5.77 8.08 9.50
C LYS A 59 6.69 8.93 8.63
N MET A 60 8.01 8.82 8.78
CA MET A 60 8.96 9.53 7.92
C MET A 60 8.83 9.09 6.46
N ILE A 61 8.79 7.77 6.19
CA ILE A 61 8.62 7.23 4.84
C ILE A 61 7.28 7.67 4.27
N TYR A 62 6.20 7.57 5.05
CA TYR A 62 4.88 8.00 4.63
C TYR A 62 4.82 9.49 4.26
N ARG A 63 5.46 10.37 5.05
CA ARG A 63 5.56 11.80 4.70
C ARG A 63 6.32 12.04 3.39
N ALA A 64 7.40 11.30 3.15
CA ALA A 64 8.14 11.39 1.89
C ALA A 64 7.30 10.92 0.70
N ILE A 65 6.51 9.86 0.89
CA ILE A 65 5.54 9.36 -0.09
C ILE A 65 4.47 10.43 -0.35
N CYS A 66 3.96 11.09 0.69
CA CYS A 66 2.95 12.14 0.54
C CYS A 66 3.41 13.35 -0.29
N GLN A 67 4.72 13.58 -0.37
CA GLN A 67 5.31 14.66 -1.15
C GLN A 67 5.71 14.23 -2.57
N ASP A 68 5.54 12.96 -2.93
CA ASP A 68 5.92 12.46 -4.25
C ASP A 68 4.93 12.96 -5.32
N PRO A 69 5.38 13.73 -6.33
CA PRO A 69 4.49 14.31 -7.35
C PRO A 69 3.96 13.28 -8.39
N ARG A 70 4.42 12.02 -8.32
CA ARG A 70 4.07 10.95 -9.27
C ARG A 70 2.69 10.33 -9.01
N HIS A 71 2.18 10.47 -7.79
CA HIS A 71 0.84 10.03 -7.43
C HIS A 71 0.05 11.18 -6.78
N TYR A 72 -1.27 11.03 -6.75
CA TYR A 72 -2.19 11.96 -6.12
C TYR A 72 -3.27 11.20 -5.35
N ASN A 73 -4.11 11.92 -4.62
CA ASN A 73 -5.22 11.36 -3.84
C ASN A 73 -4.77 10.23 -2.87
N ILE A 74 -3.78 10.55 -2.04
CA ILE A 74 -3.23 9.62 -1.06
C ILE A 74 -4.19 9.55 0.13
N VAL A 75 -4.70 8.35 0.39
CA VAL A 75 -5.66 8.08 1.46
C VAL A 75 -5.06 7.05 2.40
N GLU A 76 -4.84 7.44 3.65
CA GLU A 76 -4.52 6.50 4.74
C GLU A 76 -5.76 5.63 5.03
N LEU A 77 -5.62 4.31 4.89
CA LEU A 77 -6.69 3.35 5.12
C LEU A 77 -6.64 2.77 6.53
N LEU A 78 -5.43 2.56 7.04
CA LEU A 78 -5.19 2.00 8.36
C LEU A 78 -3.84 2.48 8.89
N CYS A 79 -3.81 2.88 10.14
CA CYS A 79 -2.60 3.11 10.91
C CYS A 79 -2.82 2.51 12.29
N ASP A 80 -2.15 1.41 12.60
CA ASP A 80 -2.37 0.66 13.84
C ASP A 80 -1.06 0.07 14.38
N TYR A 81 -1.03 -0.21 15.67
CA TYR A 81 0.10 -0.87 16.30
C TYR A 81 -0.02 -2.38 16.15
N ALA A 82 1.04 -3.02 15.68
CA ALA A 82 1.08 -4.45 15.49
C ALA A 82 2.05 -5.09 16.50
N PRO A 83 1.70 -6.24 17.10
CA PRO A 83 2.60 -6.95 18.01
C PRO A 83 3.80 -7.59 17.28
N ALA A 84 3.66 -7.87 15.97
CA ALA A 84 4.70 -8.48 15.14
C ALA A 84 4.54 -8.08 13.66
N ARG A 85 5.64 -8.18 12.89
CA ARG A 85 5.65 -7.94 11.44
C ARG A 85 4.93 -9.08 10.72
N ARG A 86 4.03 -8.75 9.79
CA ARG A 86 3.38 -9.73 8.91
C ARG A 86 4.31 -10.12 7.77
N PHE A 87 5.05 -9.16 7.22
CA PHE A 87 5.97 -9.34 6.09
C PHE A 87 7.44 -9.24 6.48
N GLY A 88 7.87 -9.97 7.51
CA GLY A 88 9.22 -9.85 8.09
C GLY A 88 10.40 -10.31 7.23
N LYS A 89 10.15 -10.87 6.03
CA LYS A 89 11.21 -11.35 5.11
C LYS A 89 11.50 -10.43 3.92
N ALA A 90 10.59 -9.51 3.58
CA ALA A 90 10.68 -8.69 2.37
C ALA A 90 10.68 -7.19 2.74
N GLY A 91 11.69 -6.45 2.31
CA GLY A 91 11.79 -5.00 2.57
C GLY A 91 10.66 -4.21 1.89
N MET A 92 10.53 -4.35 0.58
CA MET A 92 9.40 -3.85 -0.19
C MET A 92 9.24 -4.68 -1.45
N GLU A 93 8.13 -5.39 -1.55
CA GLU A 93 7.86 -6.25 -2.70
C GLU A 93 6.75 -5.66 -3.58
N LEU A 94 6.98 -5.66 -4.90
CA LEU A 94 6.01 -5.17 -5.87
C LEU A 94 5.21 -6.32 -6.47
N PHE A 95 3.89 -6.19 -6.46
CA PHE A 95 2.95 -7.03 -7.17
C PHE A 95 2.19 -6.20 -8.22
N ASP A 96 2.43 -6.49 -9.49
CA ASP A 96 1.66 -5.90 -10.59
C ASP A 96 0.47 -6.79 -10.93
N LEU A 97 -0.73 -6.35 -10.53
CA LEU A 97 -2.01 -7.04 -10.77
C LEU A 97 -2.39 -7.07 -12.26
N ARG A 98 -1.65 -6.37 -13.14
CA ARG A 98 -1.84 -6.48 -14.59
C ARG A 98 -1.08 -7.64 -15.19
N LEU A 99 -0.03 -8.11 -14.50
CA LEU A 99 0.81 -9.23 -14.93
C LEU A 99 0.44 -10.55 -14.25
N HIS A 100 -0.30 -10.48 -13.14
CA HIS A 100 -0.69 -11.62 -12.33
C HIS A 100 -2.20 -11.66 -12.11
N GLU A 101 -2.79 -12.85 -12.19
CA GLU A 101 -4.18 -13.05 -11.83
C GLU A 101 -4.40 -12.76 -10.34
N ARG A 102 -5.59 -12.30 -10.00
CA ARG A 102 -5.94 -11.82 -8.65
C ARG A 102 -5.75 -12.90 -7.57
N ASP A 103 -6.17 -14.12 -7.88
CA ASP A 103 -6.03 -15.26 -6.99
C ASP A 103 -4.55 -15.64 -6.77
N ASP A 104 -3.72 -15.51 -7.82
CA ASP A 104 -2.28 -15.76 -7.72
C ASP A 104 -1.58 -14.72 -6.85
N VAL A 105 -1.98 -13.44 -6.96
CA VAL A 105 -1.46 -12.37 -6.10
C VAL A 105 -1.85 -12.61 -4.65
N LEU A 106 -3.11 -12.99 -4.39
CA LEU A 106 -3.56 -13.34 -3.04
C LEU A 106 -2.75 -14.50 -2.48
N GLN A 107 -2.60 -15.59 -3.24
CA GLN A 107 -1.78 -16.74 -2.82
C GLN A 107 -0.33 -16.34 -2.58
N ALA A 108 0.30 -15.61 -3.49
CA ALA A 108 1.70 -15.20 -3.34
C ALA A 108 1.92 -14.32 -2.10
N VAL A 109 0.98 -13.44 -1.78
CA VAL A 109 1.03 -12.64 -0.54
C VAL A 109 0.79 -13.51 0.69
N PHE A 110 -0.11 -14.50 0.61
CA PHE A 110 -0.32 -15.47 1.69
C PHE A 110 0.93 -16.34 1.94
N ASP A 111 1.59 -16.83 0.90
CA ASP A 111 2.82 -17.64 1.00
C ASP A 111 4.00 -16.83 1.56
N LYS A 112 4.05 -15.52 1.28
CA LYS A 112 5.12 -14.63 1.75
C LYS A 112 4.86 -14.02 3.11
N GLY A 113 3.63 -14.05 3.60
CA GLY A 113 3.31 -13.72 4.98
C GLY A 113 4.09 -14.62 5.94
N THR A 114 5.00 -14.04 6.72
CA THR A 114 5.84 -14.80 7.67
C THR A 114 5.11 -15.27 8.93
N SER A 115 3.85 -14.89 9.08
CA SER A 115 3.17 -15.02 10.36
C SER A 115 2.56 -16.41 10.52
N LYS A 116 2.97 -17.08 11.61
CA LYS A 116 2.30 -18.23 12.24
C LYS A 116 0.85 -17.93 12.66
N PHE A 117 0.39 -16.70 12.54
CA PHE A 117 -1.02 -16.38 12.62
C PHE A 117 -1.66 -16.94 11.36
N GLN A 118 -2.35 -18.08 11.51
CA GLN A 118 -3.44 -18.45 10.63
C GLN A 118 -4.15 -17.16 10.23
N LEU A 119 -4.12 -16.90 8.92
CA LEU A 119 -4.79 -15.87 8.16
C LEU A 119 -6.27 -15.89 8.53
N THR A 120 -6.54 -15.44 9.73
CA THR A 120 -7.86 -15.40 10.31
C THR A 120 -8.53 -14.22 9.63
N TYR A 121 -9.77 -14.43 9.26
CA TYR A 121 -10.62 -13.44 8.61
C TYR A 121 -10.62 -12.09 9.35
N ASP A 122 -10.20 -12.05 10.61
CA ASP A 122 -10.14 -10.88 11.50
C ASP A 122 -8.94 -9.94 11.30
N ASP A 123 -7.93 -10.28 10.51
CA ASP A 123 -6.84 -9.33 10.26
C ASP A 123 -7.30 -8.23 9.28
N ARG A 124 -7.60 -7.05 9.83
CA ARG A 124 -8.07 -5.87 9.10
C ARG A 124 -7.14 -5.53 7.93
N ALA A 125 -5.83 -5.70 8.08
CA ALA A 125 -4.88 -5.42 7.01
C ALA A 125 -5.08 -6.32 5.78
N LEU A 126 -5.34 -7.61 6.02
CA LEU A 126 -5.60 -8.59 4.97
C LEU A 126 -7.00 -8.42 4.37
N GLN A 127 -7.98 -7.98 5.15
CA GLN A 127 -9.28 -7.60 4.61
C GLN A 127 -9.16 -6.44 3.62
N PHE A 128 -8.37 -5.40 3.95
CA PHE A 128 -8.10 -4.30 3.02
C PHE A 128 -7.37 -4.78 1.77
N PHE A 129 -6.37 -5.65 1.92
CA PHE A 129 -5.65 -6.24 0.80
C PHE A 129 -6.59 -7.02 -0.13
N ARG A 130 -7.40 -7.94 0.42
CA ARG A 130 -8.38 -8.72 -0.35
C ARG A 130 -9.41 -7.80 -1.01
N THR A 131 -9.88 -6.79 -0.30
CA THR A 131 -10.81 -5.81 -0.86
C THR A 131 -10.18 -5.07 -2.03
N PHE A 132 -8.91 -4.67 -1.94
CA PHE A 132 -8.23 -3.99 -3.05
C PHE A 132 -8.00 -4.90 -4.26
N VAL A 133 -7.61 -6.16 -4.04
CA VAL A 133 -7.38 -7.12 -5.12
C VAL A 133 -8.68 -7.56 -5.79
N LEU A 134 -9.76 -7.73 -5.02
CA LEU A 134 -11.07 -8.14 -5.51
C LEU A 134 -11.94 -6.99 -6.00
N ALA A 135 -11.68 -5.75 -5.58
CA ALA A 135 -12.38 -4.57 -6.08
C ALA A 135 -12.00 -4.36 -7.56
N THR A 136 -12.81 -4.96 -8.43
CA THR A 136 -12.90 -4.62 -9.85
C THR A 136 -13.41 -3.20 -9.98
N GLU A 137 -12.82 -2.47 -10.93
CA GLU A 137 -13.15 -1.11 -11.30
C GLU A 137 -14.67 -0.84 -11.38
N GLN A 138 -15.03 0.43 -11.10
CA GLN A 138 -16.32 1.10 -11.37
C GLN A 138 -17.45 0.91 -10.34
N SER A 139 -17.54 1.85 -9.38
CA SER A 139 -18.77 2.57 -8.96
C SER A 139 -18.71 3.17 -7.54
N THR A 140 -17.73 2.79 -6.72
CA THR A 140 -17.68 3.20 -5.29
C THR A 140 -16.42 3.96 -4.88
N TYR A 141 -15.60 4.38 -5.84
CA TYR A 141 -14.46 5.25 -5.57
C TYR A 141 -14.92 6.70 -5.74
N PHE A 142 -15.28 7.34 -4.65
CA PHE A 142 -15.48 8.78 -4.62
C PHE A 142 -14.10 9.44 -4.63
N GLU A 143 -13.77 10.12 -5.73
CA GLU A 143 -12.73 11.15 -5.70
C GLU A 143 -13.18 12.21 -4.70
N ILE A 144 -12.30 12.56 -3.76
CA ILE A 144 -12.58 13.66 -2.86
C ILE A 144 -12.41 14.92 -3.70
N PRO A 145 -13.49 15.70 -3.92
CA PRO A 145 -13.40 16.94 -4.67
C PRO A 145 -12.36 17.87 -4.03
N ALA A 146 -11.67 18.66 -4.86
CA ALA A 146 -10.70 19.64 -4.36
C ALA A 146 -11.39 20.66 -3.43
N GLU A 147 -10.68 21.20 -2.44
CA GLU A 147 -11.24 22.01 -1.33
C GLU A 147 -12.15 23.16 -1.81
N ASP A 148 -11.85 23.70 -2.99
CA ASP A 148 -12.59 24.74 -3.73
C ASP A 148 -13.99 24.33 -4.21
N SER A 149 -14.31 23.04 -4.21
CA SER A 149 -15.61 22.50 -4.65
C SER A 149 -16.53 22.05 -3.50
N TRP A 150 -16.16 22.34 -2.24
CA TRP A 150 -16.95 21.98 -1.06
C TRP A 150 -17.96 23.08 -0.75
N LEU A 151 -19.23 22.84 -1.09
CA LEU A 151 -20.34 23.70 -0.68
C LEU A 151 -20.96 23.17 0.62
N PHE A 152 -20.67 23.85 1.72
CA PHE A 152 -21.33 23.60 3.00
C PHE A 152 -22.66 24.37 3.04
N TYR A 153 -23.78 23.64 2.94
CA TYR A 153 -25.10 24.22 3.22
C TYR A 153 -25.26 24.37 4.74
N ARG A 154 -25.71 25.56 5.15
CA ARG A 154 -25.88 25.97 6.55
C ARG A 154 -27.27 25.63 7.07
#